data_AF-A0A414ZRZ5-F1
#
_entry.id   AF-A0A414ZRZ5-F1
#
_cell.length_a   1.000
_cell.length_b   1.000
_cell.length_c   1.000
_cell.angle_alpha   90.00
_cell.angle_beta   90.00
_cell.angle_gamma   90.00
#
_symmetry.space_group_name_H-M   'P 1'
#
loop_
_entity.id
_entity.type
_entity.pdbx_description
1 polymer ?
#
loop_
_entity_poly.entity_id
_entity_poly.type
_entity_poly.pdbx_seq_one_letter_code
_entity_poly.pdbx_strand_id
1 'polypeptide(L)'
;MIRCVLSRFIRAKGAFVFIAITVIGTALSYAMPYVNGKFLDFLLGNRSERDAVLFALLVASIGVFSTLFTYFAGTLSIRITTRLSFDLLREAVLRFERDDYLVSRTIDPAYTTQRIISDSSVVSSFVLANFISAPLSIVAIPIVLLIIWSIDSTLAVFSIILLIVYFCVITGLRKLLYRVTYEKKEADSAFYAAIASQLNQILNIQLTSSYGKSEQALDAGFKSYFPKVLRSGKLSYSLTSLDGLFAALFQAVILVVSGVRIINGTMSIGEYTIIATYFAVLFKTLKSMMSLF
;
A
#
# COMPACT_ATOMS: atom_id res chain seq x y z
N MET A 1 11.89 -1.40 19.03
CA MET A 1 12.29 -2.07 17.77
C MET A 1 12.35 -1.11 16.59
N ILE A 2 11.25 -0.43 16.21
CA ILE A 2 11.19 0.51 15.06
C ILE A 2 12.32 1.57 15.08
N ARG A 3 12.58 2.23 16.22
CA ARG A 3 13.67 3.22 16.33
C ARG A 3 15.07 2.64 16.03
N CYS A 4 15.32 1.38 16.41
CA CYS A 4 16.59 0.71 16.16
C CYS A 4 16.74 0.41 14.66
N VAL A 5 15.70 -0.14 14.03
CA VAL A 5 15.69 -0.41 12.59
C VAL A 5 15.85 0.89 11.79
N LEU A 6 15.21 1.97 12.24
CA LEU A 6 15.36 3.28 11.61
C LEU A 6 16.79 3.82 11.68
N SER A 7 17.44 3.72 12.85
CA SER A 7 18.83 4.17 12.98
C SER A 7 19.78 3.37 12.10
N ARG A 8 19.51 2.07 11.90
CA ARG A 8 20.27 1.20 10.98
C ARG A 8 20.00 1.55 9.52
N PHE A 9 18.75 1.85 9.18
CA PHE A 9 18.37 2.30 7.84
C PHE A 9 19.12 3.57 7.44
N ILE A 10 19.13 4.60 8.29
CA ILE A 10 19.81 5.87 7.99
C ILE A 10 21.32 5.68 7.77
N ARG A 11 21.93 4.68 8.43
CA ARG A 11 23.34 4.31 8.27
C ARG A 11 23.60 3.35 7.11
N ALA A 12 22.57 2.83 6.45
CA ALA A 12 22.73 1.88 5.36
C ALA A 12 23.33 2.57 4.13
N LYS A 13 24.29 1.88 3.47
CA LYS A 13 24.88 2.37 2.21
C LYS A 13 23.79 2.53 1.15
N GLY A 14 23.65 3.75 0.61
CA GLY A 14 22.66 4.09 -0.40
C GLY A 14 21.33 4.62 0.15
N ALA A 15 21.14 4.73 1.47
CA ALA A 15 19.90 5.28 2.05
C ALA A 15 19.62 6.72 1.60
N PHE A 16 20.64 7.58 1.54
CA PHE A 16 20.48 8.96 1.05
C PHE A 16 20.05 9.01 -0.43
N VAL A 17 20.68 8.20 -1.28
CA VAL A 17 20.35 8.09 -2.71
C VAL A 17 18.92 7.59 -2.89
N PHE A 18 18.50 6.61 -2.08
CA PHE A 18 17.13 6.11 -2.06
C PHE A 18 16.13 7.21 -1.71
N ILE A 19 16.41 7.99 -0.67
CA ILE A 19 15.55 9.12 -0.26
C ILE A 19 15.45 10.15 -1.37
N ALA A 20 16.58 10.60 -1.92
CA ALA A 20 16.61 11.60 -2.98
C ALA A 20 15.82 11.16 -4.23
N ILE A 21 16.07 9.94 -4.72
CA ILE A 21 15.39 9.39 -5.90
C ILE A 21 13.89 9.22 -5.65
N THR A 22 13.50 8.78 -4.45
CA THR A 22 12.07 8.61 -4.11
C THR A 22 11.35 9.96 -4.03
N VAL A 23 11.96 10.98 -3.44
CA VAL A 23 11.39 12.34 -3.37
C VAL A 23 11.27 12.95 -4.76
N ILE A 24 12.30 12.84 -5.60
CA ILE A 24 12.25 13.37 -6.98
C ILE A 24 11.21 12.62 -7.81
N GLY A 25 11.20 11.28 -7.74
CA GLY A 25 10.26 10.45 -8.49
C GLY A 25 8.80 10.74 -8.11
N THR A 26 8.53 10.91 -6.81
CA THR A 26 7.19 11.29 -6.32
C THR A 26 6.80 12.70 -6.76
N ALA A 27 7.69 13.69 -6.64
CA ALA A 27 7.43 15.05 -7.11
C ALA A 27 7.07 15.11 -8.60
N LEU A 28 7.81 14.38 -9.46
CA LEU A 28 7.49 14.26 -10.89
C LEU A 28 6.13 13.59 -11.11
N SER A 29 5.80 12.55 -10.35
CA SER A 29 4.51 11.87 -10.44
C SER A 29 3.35 12.79 -10.07
N TYR A 30 3.52 13.67 -9.06
CA TYR A 30 2.52 14.68 -8.69
C TYR A 30 2.45 15.86 -9.67
N ALA A 31 3.53 16.17 -10.40
CA ALA A 31 3.50 17.22 -11.43
C ALA A 31 2.75 16.78 -12.70
N MET A 32 2.80 15.48 -13.02
CA MET A 32 2.26 14.91 -14.26
C MET A 32 0.78 15.27 -14.54
N PRO A 33 -0.16 15.16 -13.57
CA PRO A 33 -1.56 15.59 -13.76
C PRO A 33 -1.71 17.03 -14.24
N TYR A 34 -0.95 17.97 -13.64
CA TYR A 34 -1.01 19.39 -13.98
C TYR A 34 -0.47 19.66 -15.39
N VAL A 35 0.68 19.07 -15.72
CA VAL A 35 1.31 19.23 -17.05
C VAL A 35 0.40 18.66 -18.13
N ASN A 36 -0.22 17.49 -17.89
CA ASN A 36 -1.17 16.87 -18.82
C ASN A 36 -2.41 17.75 -19.06
N GLY A 37 -2.96 18.36 -18.02
CA GLY A 37 -4.08 19.27 -18.19
C GLY A 37 -3.72 20.54 -18.95
N LYS A 38 -2.58 21.16 -18.64
CA LYS A 38 -2.09 22.32 -19.40
C LYS A 38 -1.78 21.98 -20.85
N PHE A 39 -1.34 20.76 -21.13
CA PHE A 39 -1.19 20.26 -22.49
C PHE A 39 -2.53 20.21 -23.24
N LEU A 40 -3.61 19.76 -22.59
CA LEU A 40 -4.95 19.78 -23.21
C LEU A 40 -5.44 21.20 -23.51
N ASP A 41 -5.24 22.14 -22.58
CA ASP A 41 -5.57 23.55 -22.81
C ASP A 41 -4.75 24.14 -23.97
N PHE A 42 -3.48 23.77 -24.05
CA PHE A 42 -2.58 24.18 -25.12
C PHE A 42 -3.06 23.69 -26.48
N LEU A 43 -3.53 22.45 -26.60
CA LEU A 43 -4.08 21.90 -27.84
C LEU A 43 -5.34 22.62 -28.32
N LEU A 44 -6.16 23.10 -27.38
CA LEU A 44 -7.41 23.80 -27.70
C LEU A 44 -7.16 25.28 -28.08
N GLY A 45 -6.12 25.89 -27.53
CA GLY A 45 -5.79 27.30 -27.76
C GLY A 45 -4.78 27.57 -28.88
N ASN A 46 -3.89 26.63 -29.20
CA ASN A 46 -2.81 26.81 -30.18
C ASN A 46 -3.02 25.90 -31.41
N ARG A 47 -2.80 26.46 -32.61
CA ARG A 47 -2.92 25.73 -33.89
C ARG A 47 -1.58 25.24 -34.46
N SER A 48 -0.47 25.50 -33.76
CA SER A 48 0.86 25.06 -34.18
C SER A 48 1.11 23.58 -33.84
N GLU A 49 1.19 22.75 -34.88
CA GLU A 49 1.51 21.32 -34.74
C GLU A 49 2.90 21.11 -34.13
N ARG A 50 3.88 21.94 -34.51
CA ARG A 50 5.26 21.83 -34.01
C ARG A 50 5.34 22.02 -32.50
N ASP A 51 4.66 23.04 -31.98
CA ASP A 51 4.70 23.33 -30.54
C ASP A 51 3.91 22.28 -29.74
N ALA A 52 2.83 21.74 -30.31
CA ALA A 52 2.09 20.63 -29.72
C ALA A 52 2.97 19.37 -29.60
N VAL A 53 3.75 19.04 -30.63
CA VAL A 53 4.70 17.92 -30.58
C VAL A 53 5.79 18.16 -29.54
N LEU A 54 6.35 19.37 -29.48
CA LEU A 54 7.37 19.72 -28.47
C LEU A 54 6.84 19.59 -27.05
N PHE A 55 5.62 20.05 -26.78
CA PHE A 55 5.00 19.90 -25.46
C PHE A 55 4.68 18.43 -25.16
N ALA A 56 4.18 17.67 -26.13
CA ALA A 56 3.96 16.23 -25.96
C ALA A 56 5.26 15.48 -25.62
N LEU A 57 6.38 15.84 -26.26
CA LEU A 57 7.71 15.28 -25.94
C LEU A 57 8.16 15.66 -24.52
N LEU A 58 7.87 16.88 -24.07
CA LEU A 58 8.14 17.30 -22.69
C LEU A 58 7.33 16.46 -21.69
N VAL A 59 6.02 16.30 -21.92
CA VAL A 59 5.14 15.45 -21.10
C VAL A 59 5.67 14.01 -21.06
N ALA A 60 6.00 13.44 -22.21
CA ALA A 60 6.55 12.10 -22.32
C ALA A 60 7.87 11.95 -21.54
N SER A 61 8.76 12.95 -21.62
CA SER A 61 10.03 12.93 -20.90
C SER A 61 9.83 12.88 -19.38
N ILE A 62 8.90 13.67 -18.84
CA ILE A 62 8.56 13.65 -17.41
C ILE A 62 8.07 12.26 -16.98
N GLY A 63 7.19 11.64 -17.80
CA GLY A 63 6.70 10.29 -17.54
C GLY A 63 7.80 9.23 -17.55
N VAL A 64 8.71 9.29 -18.54
CA VAL A 64 9.86 8.37 -18.65
C VAL A 64 10.80 8.53 -17.45
N PHE A 65 11.18 9.76 -17.10
CA PHE A 65 12.05 10.01 -15.95
C PHE A 65 11.40 9.59 -14.63
N SER A 66 10.11 9.89 -14.43
CA SER A 66 9.36 9.45 -13.24
C SER A 66 9.36 7.92 -13.11
N THR A 67 9.15 7.20 -14.21
CA THR A 67 9.20 5.73 -14.26
C THR A 67 10.60 5.20 -13.94
N LEU A 68 11.63 5.83 -14.52
CA LEU A 68 13.03 5.47 -14.28
C LEU A 68 13.42 5.66 -12.80
N PHE A 69 13.07 6.80 -12.20
CA PHE A 69 13.29 7.04 -10.77
C PHE A 69 12.52 6.04 -9.91
N THR A 70 11.29 5.69 -10.27
CA THR A 70 10.50 4.67 -9.56
C THR A 70 11.18 3.30 -9.60
N TYR A 71 11.73 2.89 -10.76
CA TYR A 71 12.48 1.65 -10.89
C TYR A 71 13.74 1.63 -10.02
N PHE A 72 14.55 2.70 -10.05
CA PHE A 72 15.75 2.79 -9.23
C PHE A 72 15.43 2.87 -7.73
N ALA A 73 14.39 3.60 -7.34
CA ALA A 73 13.86 3.61 -5.96
C ALA A 73 13.49 2.19 -5.51
N GLY A 74 12.71 1.46 -6.33
CA GLY A 74 12.28 0.10 -6.02
C GLY A 74 13.44 -0.89 -5.87
N THR A 75 14.40 -0.84 -6.79
CA THR A 75 15.58 -1.71 -6.75
C THR A 75 16.43 -1.45 -5.50
N LEU A 76 16.65 -0.17 -5.18
CA LEU A 76 17.42 0.21 -4.00
C LEU A 76 16.66 -0.11 -2.70
N SER A 77 15.34 0.04 -2.71
CA SER A 77 14.44 -0.36 -1.63
C SER A 77 14.60 -1.86 -1.29
N ILE A 78 14.57 -2.73 -2.30
CA ILE A 78 14.79 -4.17 -2.12
C ILE A 78 16.17 -4.44 -1.51
N ARG A 79 17.24 -3.85 -2.09
CA ARG A 79 18.60 -4.03 -1.59
C ARG A 79 18.74 -3.64 -0.12
N ILE A 80 18.19 -2.49 0.26
CA ILE A 80 18.24 -1.98 1.64
C ILE A 80 17.41 -2.86 2.57
N THR A 81 16.18 -3.20 2.18
CA THR A 81 15.27 -4.04 2.99
C THR A 81 15.86 -5.40 3.28
N THR A 82 16.41 -6.07 2.27
CA THR A 82 17.00 -7.42 2.42
C THR A 82 18.21 -7.39 3.34
N ARG A 83 19.07 -6.37 3.23
CA ARG A 83 20.23 -6.22 4.13
C ARG A 83 19.81 -5.95 5.56
N LEU A 84 18.89 -5.01 5.78
CA LEU A 84 18.37 -4.73 7.12
C LEU A 84 17.70 -5.95 7.76
N SER A 85 16.92 -6.70 6.97
CA SER A 85 16.28 -7.94 7.43
C SER A 85 17.31 -8.97 7.84
N PHE A 86 18.37 -9.14 7.05
CA PHE A 86 19.47 -10.04 7.37
C PHE A 86 20.24 -9.61 8.62
N ASP A 87 20.52 -8.31 8.79
CA ASP A 87 21.23 -7.81 9.97
C ASP A 87 20.43 -8.04 11.26
N LEU A 88 19.10 -7.85 11.22
CA LEU A 88 18.21 -8.16 12.34
C LEU A 88 18.11 -9.66 12.61
N LEU A 89 17.94 -10.46 11.56
CA LEU A 89 17.92 -11.93 11.64
C LEU A 89 19.22 -12.45 12.28
N ARG A 90 20.38 -11.99 11.78
CA ARG A 90 21.69 -12.37 12.29
C ARG A 90 21.85 -12.01 13.76
N GLU A 91 21.44 -10.82 14.17
CA GLU A 91 21.51 -10.42 15.58
C GLU A 91 20.60 -11.27 16.47
N ALA A 92 19.38 -11.55 16.02
CA ALA A 92 18.44 -12.38 16.76
C ALA A 92 18.97 -13.81 16.92
N VAL A 93 19.53 -14.40 15.87
CA VAL A 93 20.17 -15.73 15.91
C VAL A 93 21.36 -15.73 16.88
N LEU A 94 22.29 -14.77 16.74
CA LEU A 94 23.47 -14.70 17.61
C LEU A 94 23.14 -14.41 19.08
N ARG A 95 22.02 -13.73 19.36
CA ARG A 95 21.52 -13.57 20.73
C ARG A 95 20.94 -14.87 21.25
N PHE A 96 20.16 -15.57 20.44
CA PHE A 96 19.56 -16.86 20.81
C PHE A 96 20.64 -17.93 21.09
N GLU A 97 21.73 -17.96 20.31
CA GLU A 97 22.88 -18.83 20.54
C GLU A 97 23.61 -18.58 21.86
N ARG A 98 23.47 -17.37 22.44
CA ARG A 98 24.14 -16.95 23.68
C ARG A 98 23.21 -16.97 24.89
N ASP A 99 21.95 -17.37 24.70
CA ASP A 99 20.96 -17.43 25.76
C ASP A 99 21.08 -18.72 26.58
N ASP A 100 20.45 -18.77 27.75
CA ASP A 100 20.51 -19.95 28.62
C ASP A 100 19.95 -21.18 27.89
N TYR A 101 20.77 -22.22 27.78
CA TYR A 101 20.42 -23.48 27.12
C TYR A 101 19.15 -24.11 27.71
N LEU A 102 18.93 -23.98 29.02
CA LEU A 102 17.75 -24.52 29.69
C LEU A 102 16.45 -23.83 29.23
N VAL A 103 16.52 -22.55 28.89
CA VAL A 103 15.40 -21.78 28.34
C VAL A 103 15.20 -22.17 26.87
N SER A 104 16.27 -22.17 26.07
CA SER A 104 16.23 -22.47 24.64
C SER A 104 15.69 -23.87 24.32
N ARG A 105 15.91 -24.87 25.19
CA ARG A 105 15.39 -26.23 25.03
C ARG A 105 13.87 -26.33 25.12
N THR A 106 13.21 -25.39 25.81
CA THR A 106 11.74 -25.39 25.96
C THR A 106 11.01 -24.80 24.77
N ILE A 107 11.74 -24.24 23.80
CA ILE A 107 11.18 -23.49 22.68
C ILE A 107 11.28 -24.35 21.41
N ASP A 108 10.19 -24.44 20.64
CA ASP A 108 10.18 -25.10 19.33
C ASP A 108 11.12 -24.37 18.34
N PRO A 109 12.16 -25.04 17.83
CA PRO A 109 13.11 -24.44 16.88
C PRO A 109 12.47 -24.00 15.56
N ALA A 110 11.48 -24.75 15.05
CA ALA A 110 10.81 -24.43 13.79
C ALA A 110 9.95 -23.18 13.95
N TYR A 111 9.19 -23.11 15.03
CA TYR A 111 8.39 -21.93 15.38
C TYR A 111 9.25 -20.68 15.58
N THR A 112 10.36 -20.81 16.30
CA THR A 112 11.30 -19.70 16.57
C THR A 112 11.96 -19.20 15.30
N THR A 113 12.43 -20.12 14.46
CA THR A 113 13.04 -19.79 13.16
C THR A 113 12.05 -19.02 12.28
N GLN A 114 10.80 -19.50 12.18
CA GLN A 114 9.76 -18.83 11.40
C GLN A 114 9.47 -17.42 11.92
N ARG A 115 9.39 -17.23 13.25
CA ARG A 115 9.16 -15.91 13.84
C ARG A 115 10.32 -14.96 13.59
N ILE A 116 11.55 -15.39 13.84
CA ILE A 116 12.72 -14.51 13.64
C ILE A 116 12.82 -14.07 12.18
N ILE A 117 12.64 -14.99 11.23
CA ILE A 117 12.66 -14.67 9.79
C ILE A 117 11.50 -13.74 9.41
N SER A 118 10.27 -14.10 9.78
CA SER A 118 9.07 -13.35 9.42
C SER A 118 9.07 -11.95 10.05
N ASP A 119 9.31 -11.85 11.35
CA ASP A 119 9.27 -10.58 12.07
C ASP A 119 10.40 -9.65 11.61
N SER A 120 11.61 -10.17 11.37
CA SER A 120 12.73 -9.35 10.84
C SER A 120 12.43 -8.76 9.47
N SER A 121 11.81 -9.55 8.59
CA SER A 121 11.39 -9.13 7.26
C SER A 121 10.26 -8.10 7.31
N VAL A 122 9.22 -8.37 8.12
CA VAL A 122 8.05 -7.49 8.28
C VAL A 122 8.47 -6.13 8.83
N VAL A 123 9.31 -6.10 9.87
CA VAL A 123 9.71 -4.83 10.49
C VAL A 123 10.60 -4.02 9.55
N SER A 124 11.55 -4.65 8.86
CA SER A 124 12.43 -3.97 7.90
C SER A 124 11.64 -3.38 6.73
N SER A 125 10.73 -4.18 6.16
CA SER A 125 9.87 -3.76 5.04
C SER A 125 8.92 -2.65 5.49
N PHE A 126 8.35 -2.75 6.68
CA PHE A 126 7.48 -1.73 7.24
C PHE A 126 8.21 -0.40 7.42
N VAL A 127 9.40 -0.40 8.03
CA VAL A 127 10.16 0.83 8.22
C VAL A 127 10.51 1.45 6.87
N LEU A 128 11.01 0.68 5.92
CA LEU A 128 11.45 1.25 4.65
C LEU A 128 10.29 1.75 3.80
N ALA A 129 9.20 0.99 3.71
CA ALA A 129 8.02 1.36 2.95
C ALA A 129 7.38 2.64 3.50
N ASN A 130 7.33 2.79 4.82
CA ASN A 130 6.56 3.85 5.47
C ASN A 130 7.36 5.09 5.85
N PHE A 131 8.67 4.95 6.08
CA PHE A 131 9.49 6.07 6.57
C PHE A 131 9.54 7.25 5.60
N ILE A 132 9.56 6.97 4.29
CA ILE A 132 9.59 8.01 3.26
C ILE A 132 8.18 8.31 2.74
N SER A 133 7.38 7.28 2.48
CA SER A 133 6.06 7.45 1.85
C SER A 133 5.06 8.16 2.76
N ALA A 134 5.10 7.94 4.08
CA ALA A 134 4.12 8.54 4.99
C ALA A 134 4.30 10.06 5.13
N PRO A 135 5.50 10.61 5.40
CA PRO A 135 5.69 12.06 5.40
C PRO A 135 5.37 12.70 4.04
N LEU A 136 5.77 12.08 2.93
CA LEU A 136 5.45 12.58 1.59
C LEU A 136 3.94 12.60 1.33
N SER A 137 3.21 11.58 1.79
CA SER A 137 1.75 11.51 1.66
C SER A 137 1.05 12.61 2.48
N ILE A 138 1.52 12.85 3.71
CA ILE A 138 1.02 13.91 4.59
C ILE A 138 1.20 15.29 3.95
N VAL A 139 2.36 15.54 3.33
CA VAL A 139 2.67 16.80 2.65
C VAL A 139 1.93 16.93 1.31
N ALA A 140 1.71 15.83 0.60
CA ALA A 140 1.06 15.85 -0.71
C ALA A 140 -0.42 16.22 -0.63
N ILE A 141 -1.16 15.76 0.39
CA ILE A 141 -2.59 16.07 0.54
C ILE A 141 -2.89 17.59 0.52
N PRO A 142 -2.28 18.43 1.38
CA PRO A 142 -2.53 19.87 1.36
C PRO A 142 -2.06 20.52 0.06
N ILE A 143 -0.94 20.08 -0.53
CA ILE A 143 -0.46 20.61 -1.82
C ILE A 143 -1.49 20.36 -2.92
N VAL A 144 -1.99 19.13 -3.03
CA VAL A 144 -2.97 18.77 -4.06
C VAL A 144 -4.30 19.49 -3.83
N LEU A 145 -4.74 19.64 -2.57
CA LEU A 145 -5.94 20.42 -2.24
C LEU A 145 -5.77 21.90 -2.60
N LEU A 146 -4.60 22.50 -2.38
CA LEU A 146 -4.30 23.87 -2.80
C LEU A 146 -4.33 24.04 -4.32
N ILE A 147 -3.84 23.05 -5.08
CA ILE A 147 -3.93 23.05 -6.54
C ILE A 147 -5.40 23.03 -6.98
N ILE A 148 -6.22 22.12 -6.43
CA ILE A 148 -7.65 22.06 -6.75
C ILE A 148 -8.35 23.37 -6.37
N TRP A 149 -8.04 23.94 -5.19
CA TRP A 149 -8.60 25.22 -4.73
C TRP A 149 -8.26 26.38 -5.66
N SER A 150 -7.04 26.40 -6.22
CA SER A 150 -6.60 27.45 -7.15
C SER A 150 -7.38 27.46 -8.47
N ILE A 151 -7.95 26.31 -8.86
CA ILE A 151 -8.78 26.17 -10.06
C ILE A 151 -10.25 26.42 -9.71
N ASP A 152 -10.74 25.73 -8.67
CA ASP A 152 -12.15 25.74 -8.30
C ASP A 152 -12.35 25.49 -6.80
N SER A 153 -12.75 26.53 -6.08
CA SER A 153 -13.01 26.45 -4.64
C SER A 153 -14.18 25.53 -4.28
N THR A 154 -15.20 25.39 -5.14
CA THR A 154 -16.35 24.51 -4.85
C THR A 154 -15.95 23.05 -4.93
N LEU A 155 -15.20 22.65 -5.96
CA LEU A 155 -14.68 21.29 -6.11
C LEU A 155 -13.66 20.94 -5.02
N ALA A 156 -12.87 21.91 -4.56
CA ALA A 156 -11.98 21.72 -3.43
C ALA A 156 -12.75 21.43 -2.12
N VAL A 157 -13.82 22.18 -1.83
CA VAL A 157 -14.67 21.93 -0.66
C VAL A 157 -15.33 20.56 -0.72
N PHE A 158 -15.90 20.18 -1.87
CA PHE A 158 -16.47 18.84 -2.06
C PHE A 158 -15.43 17.73 -1.86
N SER A 159 -14.21 17.93 -2.36
CA SER A 159 -13.10 16.99 -2.15
C SER A 159 -12.76 16.83 -0.67
N ILE A 160 -12.67 17.92 0.08
CA ILE A 160 -12.40 17.90 1.53
C ILE A 160 -13.52 17.16 2.28
N ILE A 161 -14.78 17.49 2.01
CA ILE A 161 -15.93 16.84 2.66
C ILE A 161 -15.90 15.34 2.40
N LEU A 162 -15.68 14.93 1.15
CA LEU A 162 -15.68 13.52 0.78
C LEU A 162 -14.49 12.75 1.39
N LEU A 163 -13.31 13.38 1.48
CA LEU A 163 -12.15 12.82 2.20
C LEU A 163 -12.45 12.64 3.70
N ILE A 164 -13.11 13.61 4.35
CA ILE A 164 -13.50 13.52 5.76
C ILE A 164 -14.50 12.38 5.96
N VAL A 165 -15.54 12.30 5.12
CA VAL A 165 -16.55 11.24 5.19
C VAL A 165 -15.90 9.87 5.01
N TYR A 166 -15.02 9.71 4.01
CA TYR A 166 -14.30 8.46 3.79
C TYR A 166 -13.41 8.08 4.98
N PHE A 167 -12.69 9.05 5.55
CA PHE A 167 -11.89 8.85 6.76
C PHE A 167 -12.76 8.37 7.95
N CYS A 168 -13.92 8.98 8.19
CA CYS A 168 -14.85 8.57 9.23
C CYS A 168 -15.37 7.14 9.03
N VAL A 169 -15.72 6.76 7.79
CA VAL A 169 -16.20 5.40 7.46
C VAL A 169 -15.12 4.36 7.77
N ILE A 170 -13.89 4.59 7.31
CA ILE A 170 -12.79 3.62 7.49
C ILE A 170 -12.35 3.52 8.95
N THR A 171 -12.28 4.65 9.66
CA THR A 171 -11.97 4.63 11.11
C THR A 171 -13.03 3.88 11.92
N GLY A 172 -14.31 4.01 11.57
CA GLY A 172 -15.40 3.22 12.18
C GLY A 172 -15.28 1.72 11.91
N LEU A 173 -14.83 1.33 10.72
CA LEU A 173 -14.65 -0.08 10.33
C LEU A 173 -13.35 -0.70 10.88
N ARG A 174 -12.41 0.10 11.38
CA ARG A 174 -11.07 -0.35 11.80
C ARG A 174 -11.10 -1.50 12.82
N LYS A 175 -11.91 -1.36 13.87
CA LYS A 175 -12.00 -2.38 14.94
C LYS A 175 -12.54 -3.72 14.40
N LEU A 176 -13.49 -3.64 13.48
CA LEU A 176 -14.05 -4.83 12.82
C LEU A 176 -13.02 -5.50 11.91
N LEU A 177 -12.31 -4.71 11.10
CA LEU A 177 -11.25 -5.19 10.21
C LEU A 177 -10.14 -5.90 10.98
N TYR A 178 -9.67 -5.28 12.06
CA TYR A 178 -8.65 -5.88 12.92
C TYR A 178 -9.12 -7.22 13.48
N ARG A 179 -10.31 -7.26 14.08
CA ARG A 179 -10.87 -8.49 14.67
C ARG A 179 -11.01 -9.61 13.65
N VAL A 180 -11.60 -9.33 12.49
CA VAL A 180 -11.85 -10.35 11.46
C VAL A 180 -10.54 -10.85 10.83
N THR A 181 -9.57 -9.96 10.62
CA THR A 181 -8.24 -10.33 10.11
C THR A 181 -7.47 -11.16 11.13
N TYR A 182 -7.59 -10.84 12.41
CA TYR A 182 -7.00 -11.63 13.49
C TYR A 182 -7.63 -13.02 13.58
N GLU A 183 -8.97 -13.12 13.60
CA GLU A 183 -9.69 -14.39 13.58
C GLU A 183 -9.29 -15.27 12.38
N LYS A 184 -9.08 -14.66 11.20
CA LYS A 184 -8.56 -15.37 10.02
C LYS A 184 -7.13 -15.88 10.26
N LYS A 185 -6.23 -15.04 10.77
CA LYS A 185 -4.82 -15.41 11.01
C LYS A 185 -4.68 -16.57 12.00
N GLU A 186 -5.52 -16.59 13.03
CA GLU A 186 -5.56 -17.67 14.02
C GLU A 186 -6.09 -18.96 13.39
N ALA A 187 -7.14 -18.88 12.55
CA ALA A 187 -7.65 -20.01 11.79
C ALA A 187 -6.63 -20.55 10.75
N ASP A 188 -5.90 -19.67 10.05
CA ASP A 188 -4.79 -20.04 9.15
C ASP A 188 -3.74 -20.86 9.94
N SER A 189 -3.35 -20.37 11.11
CA SER A 189 -2.33 -21.02 11.94
C SER A 189 -2.78 -22.38 12.46
N ALA A 190 -4.02 -22.50 12.93
CA ALA A 190 -4.59 -23.77 13.38
C ALA A 190 -4.71 -24.80 12.25
N PHE A 191 -5.15 -24.38 11.06
CA PHE A 191 -5.27 -25.25 9.89
C PHE A 191 -3.90 -25.73 9.39
N TYR A 192 -2.91 -24.84 9.31
CA TYR A 192 -1.54 -25.22 8.93
C TYR A 192 -0.87 -26.15 9.94
N ALA A 193 -1.11 -25.95 11.24
CA ALA A 193 -0.62 -26.86 12.28
C ALA A 193 -1.24 -28.26 12.13
N ALA A 194 -2.53 -28.36 11.81
CA ALA A 194 -3.19 -29.64 11.56
C ALA A 194 -2.58 -30.36 10.35
N ILE A 195 -2.32 -29.65 9.25
CA ILE A 195 -1.63 -30.21 8.07
C ILE A 195 -0.22 -30.67 8.42
N ALA A 196 0.57 -29.84 9.10
CA ALA A 196 1.94 -30.17 9.49
C ALA A 196 2.00 -31.42 10.39
N SER A 197 1.05 -31.56 11.31
CA SER A 197 0.93 -32.75 12.16
C SER A 197 0.69 -34.03 11.35
N GLN A 198 -0.17 -33.98 10.32
CA GLN A 198 -0.41 -35.13 9.43
C GLN A 198 0.84 -35.48 8.63
N LEU A 199 1.53 -34.48 8.07
CA LEU A 199 2.76 -34.68 7.30
C LEU A 199 3.88 -35.29 8.16
N ASN A 200 4.04 -34.83 9.40
CA ASN A 200 5.01 -35.39 10.34
C ASN A 200 4.70 -36.85 10.74
N GLN A 201 3.45 -37.28 10.59
CA GLN A 201 2.98 -38.63 10.94
C GLN A 201 2.76 -39.54 9.73
N ILE A 202 3.29 -39.17 8.55
CA ILE A 202 3.02 -39.87 7.29
C ILE A 202 3.33 -41.38 7.35
N LEU A 203 4.44 -41.75 7.99
CA LEU A 203 4.83 -43.16 8.17
C LEU A 203 3.79 -43.92 8.98
N ASN A 204 3.27 -43.33 10.06
CA ASN A 204 2.26 -43.96 10.91
C ASN A 204 0.92 -44.11 10.17
N ILE A 205 0.54 -43.09 9.39
CA ILE A 205 -0.67 -43.13 8.54
C ILE A 205 -0.54 -44.26 7.51
N GLN A 206 0.63 -44.42 6.88
CA GLN A 206 0.91 -45.47 5.91
C GLN A 206 0.87 -46.87 6.55
N LEU A 207 1.57 -47.06 7.67
CA LEU A 207 1.63 -48.35 8.37
C LEU A 207 0.26 -48.82 8.87
N THR A 208 -0.59 -47.89 9.31
CA THR A 208 -1.92 -48.20 9.84
C THR A 208 -3.04 -48.11 8.80
N SER A 209 -2.72 -47.74 7.56
CA SER A 209 -3.70 -47.45 6.50
C SER A 209 -4.81 -46.47 6.93
N SER A 210 -4.50 -45.53 7.82
CA SER A 210 -5.46 -44.60 8.44
C SER A 210 -5.85 -43.42 7.55
N TYR A 211 -5.83 -43.59 6.22
CA TYR A 211 -6.04 -42.50 5.26
C TYR A 211 -7.39 -41.78 5.45
N GLY A 212 -8.49 -42.52 5.62
CA GLY A 212 -9.82 -41.92 5.84
C GLY A 212 -9.93 -41.10 7.13
N LYS A 213 -9.19 -41.48 8.20
CA LYS A 213 -9.12 -40.67 9.42
C LYS A 213 -8.35 -39.37 9.19
N SER A 214 -7.28 -39.42 8.38
CA SER A 214 -6.50 -38.24 8.00
C SER A 214 -7.36 -37.26 7.17
N GLU A 215 -8.11 -37.79 6.21
CA GLU A 215 -9.05 -37.03 5.38
C GLU A 215 -10.14 -36.36 6.24
N GLN A 216 -10.81 -37.11 7.11
CA GLN A 216 -11.82 -36.56 8.02
C GLN A 216 -11.27 -35.45 8.94
N ALA A 217 -10.05 -35.62 9.44
CA ALA A 217 -9.38 -34.60 10.25
C ALA A 217 -9.10 -33.32 9.44
N LEU A 218 -8.72 -33.47 8.17
CA LEU A 218 -8.48 -32.34 7.26
C LEU A 218 -9.80 -31.61 6.95
N ASP A 219 -10.86 -32.34 6.64
CA ASP A 219 -12.21 -31.79 6.38
C ASP A 219 -12.77 -31.06 7.60
N ALA A 220 -12.60 -31.63 8.80
CA ALA A 220 -13.00 -30.99 10.05
C ALA A 220 -12.24 -29.68 10.29
N GLY A 221 -10.92 -29.67 10.03
CA GLY A 221 -10.10 -28.47 10.06
C GLY A 221 -10.59 -27.41 9.07
N PHE A 222 -10.85 -27.81 7.82
CA PHE A 222 -11.34 -26.92 6.78
C PHE A 222 -12.73 -26.34 7.10
N LYS A 223 -13.64 -27.13 7.68
CA LYS A 223 -14.98 -26.68 8.06
C LYS A 223 -14.96 -25.53 9.08
N SER A 224 -14.00 -25.53 10.00
CA SER A 224 -13.79 -24.42 10.95
C SER A 224 -13.06 -23.22 10.31
N TYR A 225 -12.12 -23.51 9.41
CA TYR A 225 -11.30 -22.53 8.70
C TYR A 225 -12.09 -21.67 7.70
N PHE A 226 -12.85 -22.32 6.82
CA PHE A 226 -13.56 -21.71 5.70
C PHE A 226 -14.44 -20.51 6.08
N PRO A 227 -15.33 -20.56 7.10
CA PRO A 227 -16.18 -19.43 7.44
C PRO A 227 -15.38 -18.19 7.90
N LYS A 228 -14.23 -18.38 8.54
CA LYS A 228 -13.36 -17.27 8.98
C LYS A 228 -12.69 -16.58 7.79
N VAL A 229 -12.17 -17.36 6.85
CA VAL A 229 -11.61 -16.84 5.60
C VAL A 229 -12.68 -16.14 4.78
N LEU A 230 -13.86 -16.76 4.61
CA LEU A 230 -14.96 -16.18 3.85
C LEU A 230 -15.44 -14.86 4.47
N ARG A 231 -15.54 -14.78 5.81
CA ARG A 231 -15.90 -13.54 6.52
C ARG A 231 -14.87 -12.43 6.28
N SER A 232 -13.59 -12.75 6.34
CA SER A 232 -12.50 -11.81 6.05
C SER A 232 -12.54 -11.35 4.59
N GLY A 233 -12.70 -12.28 3.65
CA GLY A 233 -12.82 -11.97 2.22
C GLY A 233 -14.01 -11.07 1.92
N LYS A 234 -15.20 -11.39 2.44
CA LYS A 234 -16.41 -10.56 2.29
C LYS A 234 -16.18 -9.14 2.80
N LEU A 235 -15.59 -8.99 3.98
CA LEU A 235 -15.29 -7.67 4.54
C LEU A 235 -14.28 -6.88 3.69
N SER A 236 -13.23 -7.53 3.19
CA SER A 236 -12.27 -6.91 2.28
C SER A 236 -12.92 -6.46 0.97
N TYR A 237 -13.79 -7.27 0.37
CA TYR A 237 -14.52 -6.87 -0.84
C TYR A 237 -15.55 -5.77 -0.57
N SER A 238 -16.21 -5.75 0.60
CA SER A 238 -17.07 -4.63 1.00
C SER A 238 -16.31 -3.31 1.06
N LEU A 239 -15.07 -3.31 1.57
CA LEU A 239 -14.21 -2.11 1.53
C LEU A 239 -13.89 -1.68 0.10
N THR A 240 -13.53 -2.62 -0.78
CA THR A 240 -13.26 -2.32 -2.19
C THR A 240 -14.50 -1.76 -2.90
N SER A 241 -15.69 -2.28 -2.57
CA SER A 241 -16.96 -1.73 -3.09
C SER A 241 -17.24 -0.33 -2.56
N LEU A 242 -16.96 -0.06 -1.28
CA LEU A 242 -17.03 1.30 -0.72
C LEU A 242 -16.09 2.24 -1.48
N ASP A 243 -14.84 1.84 -1.73
CA ASP A 243 -13.88 2.63 -2.51
C ASP A 243 -14.45 2.98 -3.90
N GLY A 244 -15.06 2.01 -4.58
CA GLY A 244 -15.72 2.21 -5.88
C GLY A 244 -16.90 3.17 -5.81
N LEU A 245 -17.72 3.10 -4.76
CA LEU A 245 -18.85 4.03 -4.54
C LEU A 245 -18.36 5.46 -4.34
N PHE A 246 -17.32 5.67 -3.52
CA PHE A 246 -16.74 7.01 -3.30
C PHE A 246 -16.14 7.58 -4.60
N ALA A 247 -15.43 6.75 -5.38
CA ALA A 247 -14.87 7.16 -6.67
C ALA A 247 -15.98 7.55 -7.67
N ALA A 248 -17.05 6.75 -7.76
CA ALA A 248 -18.17 7.03 -8.66
C ALA A 248 -18.95 8.29 -8.24
N LEU A 249 -19.21 8.46 -6.95
CA LEU A 249 -19.88 9.64 -6.40
C LEU A 249 -19.08 10.90 -6.73
N PHE A 250 -17.77 10.87 -6.52
CA PHE A 250 -16.94 12.02 -6.81
C PHE A 250 -16.86 12.30 -8.31
N GLN A 251 -16.68 11.27 -9.15
CA GLN A 251 -16.69 11.42 -10.60
C GLN A 251 -17.99 12.09 -11.08
N ALA A 252 -19.14 11.73 -10.50
CA ALA A 252 -20.40 12.38 -10.80
C ALA A 252 -20.42 13.86 -10.38
N VAL A 253 -19.93 14.19 -9.18
CA VAL A 253 -19.84 15.58 -8.70
C VAL A 253 -18.93 16.42 -9.60
N ILE A 254 -17.73 15.94 -9.96
CA ILE A 254 -16.85 16.68 -10.88
C ILE A 254 -17.56 16.88 -12.21
N LEU A 255 -18.11 15.81 -12.80
CA LEU A 255 -18.68 15.89 -14.14
C LEU A 255 -19.83 16.91 -14.20
N VAL A 256 -20.70 16.93 -13.19
CA VAL A 256 -21.79 17.90 -13.11
C VAL A 256 -21.27 19.33 -12.90
N VAL A 257 -20.42 19.55 -11.89
CA VAL A 257 -19.96 20.90 -11.52
C VAL A 257 -19.03 21.47 -12.60
N SER A 258 -18.01 20.70 -13.02
CA SER A 258 -17.11 21.10 -14.10
C SER A 258 -17.85 21.21 -15.43
N GLY A 259 -18.82 20.33 -15.71
CA GLY A 259 -19.64 20.41 -16.93
C GLY A 259 -20.38 21.74 -17.04
N VAL A 260 -21.07 22.16 -15.98
CA VAL A 260 -21.75 23.47 -15.93
C VAL A 260 -20.74 24.61 -16.10
N ARG A 261 -19.58 24.54 -15.44
CA ARG A 261 -18.56 25.59 -15.51
C ARG A 261 -17.85 25.70 -16.85
N ILE A 262 -17.65 24.57 -17.54
CA ILE A 262 -17.12 24.53 -18.91
C ILE A 262 -18.13 25.12 -19.89
N ILE A 263 -19.41 24.76 -19.77
CA ILE A 263 -20.49 25.33 -20.60
C ILE A 263 -20.56 26.85 -20.42
N ASN A 264 -20.41 27.34 -19.18
CA ASN A 264 -20.38 28.76 -18.86
C ASN A 264 -19.05 29.46 -19.22
N GLY A 265 -18.05 28.73 -19.73
CA GLY A 265 -16.74 29.28 -20.12
C GLY A 265 -15.84 29.69 -18.96
N THR A 266 -16.19 29.34 -17.72
CA THR A 266 -15.42 29.69 -16.49
C THR A 266 -14.33 28.68 -16.14
N MET A 267 -14.28 27.55 -16.85
CA MET A 267 -13.35 26.45 -16.60
C MET A 267 -12.95 25.79 -17.91
N SER A 268 -11.68 25.41 -18.05
CA SER A 268 -11.18 24.72 -19.25
C SER A 268 -11.31 23.19 -19.15
N ILE A 269 -11.17 22.51 -20.30
CA ILE A 269 -11.15 21.04 -20.35
C ILE A 269 -9.87 20.49 -19.69
N GLY A 270 -8.75 21.21 -19.80
CA GLY A 270 -7.52 20.89 -19.10
C GLY A 270 -7.70 20.96 -17.58
N GLU A 271 -8.28 22.04 -17.07
CA GLU A 271 -8.59 22.21 -15.65
C GLU A 271 -9.48 21.09 -15.09
N TYR A 272 -10.48 20.64 -15.85
CA TYR A 272 -11.31 19.49 -15.46
C TYR A 272 -10.45 18.22 -15.31
N THR A 273 -9.58 17.98 -16.28
CA THR A 273 -8.70 16.81 -16.28
C THR A 273 -7.73 16.84 -15.10
N ILE A 274 -7.23 18.04 -14.75
CA ILE A 274 -6.37 18.27 -13.59
C ILE A 274 -7.10 17.89 -12.30
N ILE A 275 -8.31 18.40 -12.08
CA ILE A 275 -9.07 18.11 -10.86
C ILE A 275 -9.43 16.62 -10.75
N ALA A 276 -9.89 16.01 -11.84
CA ALA A 276 -10.26 14.59 -11.87
C ALA A 276 -9.08 13.68 -11.50
N THR A 277 -7.91 13.94 -12.08
CA THR A 277 -6.70 13.15 -11.81
C THR A 277 -6.13 13.43 -10.41
N TYR A 278 -6.11 14.68 -9.96
CA TYR A 278 -5.63 15.02 -8.61
C TYR A 278 -6.52 14.47 -7.50
N PHE A 279 -7.83 14.37 -7.71
CA PHE A 279 -8.67 13.68 -6.74
C PHE A 279 -8.36 12.20 -6.65
N ALA A 280 -8.18 11.51 -7.78
CA ALA A 280 -7.80 10.10 -7.77
C ALA A 280 -6.48 9.90 -6.98
N VAL A 281 -5.56 10.85 -7.13
CA VAL A 281 -4.33 10.92 -6.34
C VAL A 281 -4.62 11.14 -4.85
N LEU A 282 -5.45 12.12 -4.46
CA LEU A 282 -5.85 12.35 -3.05
C LEU A 282 -6.45 11.09 -2.42
N PHE A 283 -7.37 10.44 -3.12
CA PHE A 283 -8.04 9.23 -2.65
C PHE A 283 -7.05 8.08 -2.43
N LYS A 284 -6.13 7.87 -3.39
CA LYS A 284 -5.04 6.89 -3.28
C LYS A 284 -4.12 7.19 -2.10
N THR A 285 -3.72 8.46 -1.93
CA THR A 285 -2.82 8.89 -0.85
C THR A 285 -3.46 8.72 0.52
N LEU A 286 -4.74 9.06 0.67
CA LEU A 286 -5.49 8.84 1.91
C LEU A 286 -5.60 7.35 2.26
N LYS A 287 -5.92 6.49 1.26
CA LYS A 287 -5.94 5.04 1.45
C LYS A 287 -4.59 4.49 1.89
N SER A 288 -3.51 4.95 1.27
CA SER A 288 -2.14 4.59 1.67
C SER A 288 -1.87 4.98 3.12
N MET A 289 -2.26 6.20 3.53
CA MET A 289 -2.12 6.66 4.92
C MET A 289 -2.93 5.83 5.91
N MET A 290 -4.12 5.36 5.55
CA MET A 290 -4.90 4.51 6.46
C MET A 290 -4.34 3.10 6.59
N SER A 291 -3.59 2.60 5.60
CA SER A 291 -2.87 1.34 5.73
C SER A 291 -1.70 1.37 6.73
N LEU A 292 -1.24 2.58 7.11
CA LEU A 292 -0.21 2.77 8.13
C LEU A 292 -0.73 2.65 9.57
N PHE A 293 -2.03 2.80 9.80
CA PHE A 293 -2.67 2.85 11.12
C PHE A 293 -3.56 1.63 11.37
#